data_AF-A0A9X4IDK0-F1
#
_entry.id   AF-A0A9X4IDK0-F1
#
_cell.length_a   1.000
_cell.length_b   1.000
_cell.length_c   1.000
_cell.angle_alpha   90.00
_cell.angle_beta   90.00
_cell.angle_gamma   90.00
#
_symmetry.space_group_name_H-M   'P 1'
#
loop_
_entity.id
_entity.type
_entity.pdbx_description
1 polymer ?
#
loop_
_entity_poly.entity_id
_entity_poly.type
_entity_poly.pdbx_seq_one_letter_code
_entity_poly.pdbx_strand_id
1 'polypeptide(L)'
;MRPAPPQVAGLGASATSQRYALASVDEARAYLEHTILGGRLRQMTALVNELPGRDPVAVFGPVDALKFRSCMTLFHLAAGNCDSLFQDALDKYFGGTPDAATLRLTCATEEMHS
;
A
#
# COMPACT_ATOMS: atom_id res chain seq x y z
N MET A 1 -12.63 -16.56 -8.11
CA MET A 1 -12.11 -15.28 -8.67
C MET A 1 -11.86 -14.34 -7.50
N ARG A 2 -10.60 -14.12 -7.09
CA ARG A 2 -10.24 -13.24 -5.96
C ARG A 2 -10.04 -11.81 -6.48
N PRO A 3 -10.56 -10.76 -5.81
CA PRO A 3 -10.29 -9.38 -6.18
C PRO A 3 -8.82 -9.03 -5.88
N ALA A 4 -8.14 -8.42 -6.85
CA ALA A 4 -6.76 -7.96 -6.71
C ALA A 4 -6.71 -6.70 -5.82
N PRO A 5 -5.68 -6.55 -4.98
CA PRO A 5 -5.51 -5.36 -4.14
C PRO A 5 -5.22 -4.10 -4.97
N PRO A 6 -5.62 -2.90 -4.50
CA PRO A 6 -5.38 -1.64 -5.20
C PRO A 6 -3.86 -1.38 -5.32
N GLN A 7 -3.43 -0.90 -6.50
CA GLN A 7 -2.03 -0.52 -6.78
C GLN A 7 -1.91 0.98 -7.02
N VAL A 8 -0.74 1.53 -6.68
CA VAL A 8 -0.33 2.91 -7.00
C VAL A 8 -0.12 3.08 -8.51
N ALA A 9 -0.40 4.29 -9.00
CA ALA A 9 -0.21 4.69 -10.39
C ALA A 9 1.24 4.51 -10.86
N GLY A 10 1.44 3.94 -12.05
CA GLY A 10 2.74 4.03 -12.75
C GLY A 10 3.67 2.83 -12.64
N LEU A 11 3.32 1.76 -11.91
CA LEU A 11 4.13 0.53 -11.83
C LEU A 11 3.65 -0.61 -12.75
N GLY A 12 2.61 -0.38 -13.56
CA GLY A 12 2.08 -1.36 -14.52
C GLY A 12 1.71 -0.72 -15.85
N ALA A 13 2.30 -1.21 -16.95
CA ALA A 13 2.04 -0.75 -18.31
C ALA A 13 0.70 -1.27 -18.89
N SER A 14 -0.32 -1.50 -18.06
CA SER A 14 -1.65 -1.92 -18.51
C SER A 14 -2.70 -0.85 -18.19
N ALA A 15 -3.66 -0.67 -19.10
CA ALA A 15 -4.74 0.32 -19.00
C ALA A 15 -5.63 0.14 -17.74
N THR A 16 -5.56 -1.02 -17.09
CA THR A 16 -6.24 -1.30 -15.81
C THR A 16 -5.44 -0.78 -14.61
N SER A 17 -4.10 -0.78 -14.69
CA SER A 17 -3.20 -0.30 -13.63
C SER A 17 -3.21 1.23 -13.50
N GLN A 18 -3.54 1.95 -14.57
CA GLN A 18 -3.71 3.41 -14.58
C GLN A 18 -5.07 3.87 -14.03
N ARG A 19 -6.06 2.95 -13.92
CA ARG A 19 -7.44 3.30 -13.55
C ARG A 19 -7.73 3.16 -12.04
N TYR A 20 -6.86 2.47 -11.31
CA TYR A 20 -6.92 2.26 -9.84
C TYR A 20 -5.67 2.77 -9.08
N ALA A 21 -4.74 3.30 -9.87
CA ALA A 21 -3.73 4.24 -9.50
C ALA A 21 -4.24 5.31 -8.51
N LEU A 22 -4.03 5.13 -7.21
CA LEU A 22 -4.15 6.27 -6.28
C LEU A 22 -3.11 7.31 -6.73
N ALA A 23 -3.58 8.42 -7.26
CA ALA A 23 -2.77 9.45 -7.92
C ALA A 23 -2.07 10.35 -6.91
N SER A 24 -2.49 10.30 -5.64
CA SER A 24 -1.92 11.10 -4.55
C SER A 24 -2.11 10.44 -3.18
N VAL A 25 -1.36 10.93 -2.20
CA VAL A 25 -1.53 10.59 -0.77
C VAL A 25 -2.92 11.00 -0.27
N ASP A 26 -3.52 12.05 -0.83
CA ASP A 26 -4.85 12.52 -0.43
C ASP A 26 -5.97 11.56 -0.84
N GLU A 27 -5.89 10.95 -2.04
CA GLU A 27 -6.84 9.90 -2.42
C GLU A 27 -6.70 8.66 -1.52
N ALA A 28 -5.47 8.30 -1.15
CA ALA A 28 -5.22 7.22 -0.22
C ALA A 28 -5.79 7.55 1.18
N ARG A 29 -5.72 8.81 1.63
CA ARG A 29 -6.34 9.26 2.87
C ARG A 29 -7.86 9.18 2.80
N ALA A 30 -8.48 9.66 1.71
CA ALA A 30 -9.92 9.52 1.48
C ALA A 30 -10.37 8.05 1.47
N TYR A 31 -9.56 7.15 0.91
CA TYR A 31 -9.80 5.71 0.95
C TYR A 31 -9.79 5.16 2.40
N LEU A 32 -8.85 5.62 3.24
CA LEU A 32 -8.76 5.23 4.65
C LEU A 32 -9.89 5.78 5.52
N GLU A 33 -10.38 6.97 5.20
CA GLU A 33 -11.52 7.62 5.88
C GLU A 33 -12.85 6.96 5.51
N HIS A 34 -12.94 6.34 4.34
CA HIS A 34 -14.15 5.65 3.92
C HIS A 34 -14.43 4.43 4.82
N THR A 35 -15.54 4.48 5.57
CA THR A 35 -15.92 3.51 6.61
C THR A 35 -15.79 2.04 6.19
N ILE A 36 -16.28 1.69 4.99
CA ILE A 36 -16.23 0.32 4.49
C ILE A 36 -14.86 -0.05 3.91
N LEU A 37 -14.27 0.81 3.06
CA LEU A 37 -13.04 0.50 2.32
C LEU A 37 -11.81 0.54 3.23
N GLY A 38 -11.65 1.61 4.01
CA GLY A 38 -10.60 1.74 5.00
C GLY A 38 -10.71 0.65 6.09
N GLY A 39 -11.92 0.36 6.55
CA GLY A 39 -12.16 -0.73 7.51
C GLY A 39 -11.72 -2.10 6.99
N ARG A 40 -12.08 -2.44 5.75
CA ARG A 40 -11.66 -3.70 5.10
C ARG A 40 -10.15 -3.78 4.90
N LEU A 41 -9.51 -2.68 4.49
CA LEU A 41 -8.07 -2.64 4.28
C LEU A 41 -7.31 -2.88 5.60
N ARG A 42 -7.72 -2.22 6.69
CA ARG A 42 -7.15 -2.43 8.02
C ARG A 42 -7.34 -3.87 8.47
N GLN A 43 -8.55 -4.42 8.32
CA GLN A 43 -8.83 -5.81 8.71
C GLN A 43 -7.96 -6.81 7.93
N MET A 44 -7.84 -6.65 6.61
CA MET A 44 -7.00 -7.52 5.79
C MET A 44 -5.52 -7.42 6.17
N THR A 45 -5.03 -6.21 6.43
CA THR A 45 -3.64 -5.98 6.83
C THR A 45 -3.37 -6.55 8.23
N ALA A 46 -4.31 -6.44 9.17
CA ALA A 46 -4.22 -7.08 10.48
C ALA A 46 -4.08 -8.61 10.36
N LEU A 47 -4.95 -9.24 9.56
CA LEU A 47 -4.91 -10.69 9.34
C LEU A 47 -3.57 -11.14 8.73
N VAL A 48 -3.02 -10.36 7.79
CA VAL A 48 -1.69 -10.61 7.23
C VAL A 48 -0.61 -10.48 8.30
N ASN A 49 -0.67 -9.46 9.14
CA ASN A 49 0.28 -9.25 10.23
C ASN A 49 0.22 -10.36 11.30
N GLU A 50 -0.90 -11.08 11.41
CA GLU A 50 -1.04 -12.24 12.29
C GLU A 50 -0.48 -13.56 11.71
N LEU A 51 -0.26 -13.64 10.39
CA LEU A 51 0.22 -14.87 9.76
C LEU A 51 1.61 -15.29 10.29
N PRO A 52 1.89 -16.58 10.48
CA PRO A 52 3.24 -17.01 10.86
C PRO A 52 4.23 -16.77 9.71
N GLY A 53 5.48 -16.47 10.06
CA GLY A 53 6.56 -16.24 9.10
C GLY A 53 6.76 -14.77 8.73
N ARG A 54 7.89 -14.50 8.06
CA ARG A 54 8.36 -13.15 7.69
C ARG A 54 8.73 -13.03 6.22
N ASP A 55 8.52 -14.10 5.44
CA ASP A 55 8.80 -14.08 4.01
C ASP A 55 7.55 -13.67 3.23
N PRO A 56 7.50 -12.45 2.67
CA PRO A 56 6.35 -12.00 1.89
C PRO A 56 6.18 -12.78 0.58
N VAL A 57 7.26 -13.34 0.02
CA VAL A 57 7.19 -14.14 -1.21
C VAL A 57 6.53 -15.48 -0.93
N ALA A 58 6.78 -16.08 0.23
CA ALA A 58 6.08 -17.30 0.64
C ALA A 58 4.57 -17.07 0.88
N VAL A 59 4.18 -15.88 1.33
CA VAL A 59 2.77 -15.54 1.62
C VAL A 59 2.01 -15.10 0.36
N PHE A 60 2.61 -14.25 -0.47
CA PHE A 60 1.93 -13.59 -1.60
C PHE A 60 2.44 -14.03 -2.97
N GLY A 61 3.62 -14.63 -3.05
CA GLY A 61 4.36 -14.78 -4.30
C GLY A 61 5.17 -13.53 -4.66
N PRO A 62 6.11 -13.63 -5.61
CA PRO A 62 7.13 -12.60 -5.84
C PRO A 62 6.55 -11.28 -6.37
N VAL A 63 5.57 -11.36 -7.27
CA VAL A 63 4.96 -10.15 -7.86
C VAL A 63 4.06 -9.45 -6.84
N ASP A 64 3.21 -10.19 -6.13
CA ASP A 64 2.25 -9.58 -5.21
C ASP A 64 2.92 -9.13 -3.90
N ALA A 65 4.06 -9.70 -3.51
CA ALA A 65 4.90 -9.17 -2.44
C ALA A 65 5.36 -7.72 -2.72
N LEU A 66 5.78 -7.44 -3.96
CA LEU A 66 6.16 -6.07 -4.36
C LEU A 66 4.96 -5.12 -4.29
N LYS A 67 3.80 -5.55 -4.78
CA LYS A 67 2.56 -4.74 -4.73
C LYS A 67 2.12 -4.48 -3.30
N PHE A 68 2.23 -5.48 -2.44
CA PHE A 68 1.92 -5.36 -1.03
C PHE A 68 2.82 -4.32 -0.37
N ARG A 69 4.13 -4.35 -0.62
CA ARG A 69 5.08 -3.34 -0.12
C ARG A 69 4.71 -1.92 -0.57
N SER A 70 4.43 -1.72 -1.86
CA SER A 70 4.02 -0.41 -2.40
C SER A 70 2.71 0.08 -1.76
N CYS A 71 1.74 -0.82 -1.59
CA CYS A 71 0.45 -0.53 -0.94
C CYS A 71 0.64 -0.11 0.54
N MET A 72 1.37 -0.90 1.33
CA MET A 72 1.64 -0.58 2.74
C MET A 72 2.41 0.73 2.87
N THR A 73 3.33 1.02 1.95
CA THR A 73 4.06 2.30 1.92
C THR A 73 3.12 3.48 1.69
N LEU A 74 2.24 3.39 0.68
CA LEU A 74 1.28 4.47 0.39
C LEU A 74 0.33 4.71 1.56
N PHE A 75 -0.23 3.65 2.15
CA PHE A 75 -1.17 3.79 3.25
C PHE A 75 -0.52 4.17 4.57
N HIS A 76 0.75 3.80 4.79
CA HIS A 76 1.55 4.33 5.88
C HIS A 76 1.71 5.85 5.76
N LEU A 77 2.06 6.36 4.57
CA LEU A 77 2.14 7.81 4.32
C LEU A 77 0.78 8.50 4.51
N ALA A 78 -0.30 7.89 4.01
CA ALA A 78 -1.64 8.48 4.07
C ALA A 78 -2.21 8.52 5.50
N ALA A 79 -1.98 7.47 6.29
CA ALA A 79 -2.42 7.39 7.68
C ALA A 79 -1.60 8.28 8.63
N GLY A 80 -0.35 8.58 8.27
CA GLY A 80 0.58 9.29 9.14
C GLY A 80 0.80 8.55 10.47
N ASN A 81 0.91 9.30 11.57
CA ASN A 81 1.15 8.73 12.91
C ASN A 81 -0.08 8.08 13.57
N CYS A 82 -1.23 8.04 12.88
CA CYS A 82 -2.49 7.59 13.47
C CYS A 82 -2.70 6.07 13.36
N ASP A 83 -1.98 5.37 12.49
CA ASP A 83 -2.18 3.93 12.23
C ASP A 83 -0.83 3.22 12.04
N SER A 84 -0.34 2.52 13.07
CA SER A 84 0.92 1.76 13.00
C SER A 84 0.79 0.49 12.16
N LEU A 85 -0.43 0.05 11.85
CA LEU A 85 -0.71 -1.26 11.26
C LEU A 85 0.01 -1.48 9.92
N PHE A 86 0.13 -0.42 9.11
CA PHE A 86 0.84 -0.46 7.84
C PHE A 86 2.36 -0.48 8.02
N GLN A 87 2.87 0.22 9.05
CA GLN A 87 4.28 0.17 9.43
C GLN A 87 4.65 -1.22 9.96
N ASP A 88 3.79 -1.83 10.79
CA ASP A 88 4.00 -3.17 11.34
C ASP A 88 4.12 -4.22 10.22
N ALA A 89 3.35 -4.06 9.14
CA ALA A 89 3.47 -4.90 7.95
C ALA A 89 4.81 -4.70 7.23
N LEU A 90 5.28 -3.45 7.11
CA LEU A 90 6.60 -3.15 6.54
C LEU A 90 7.72 -3.71 7.41
N ASP A 91 7.63 -3.57 8.73
CA ASP A 91 8.60 -4.09 9.69
C ASP A 91 8.71 -5.60 9.62
N LYS A 92 7.57 -6.28 9.60
CA LYS A 92 7.51 -7.75 9.59
C LYS A 92 8.06 -8.36 8.30
N TYR A 93 7.68 -7.83 7.14
CA TYR A 93 7.94 -8.46 5.84
C TYR A 93 9.07 -7.83 5.04
N PHE A 94 9.41 -6.57 5.30
CA PHE A 94 10.39 -5.80 4.53
C PHE A 94 11.44 -5.11 5.41
N GLY A 95 11.53 -5.49 6.69
CA GLY A 95 12.50 -4.92 7.63
C GLY A 95 12.30 -3.42 7.84
N GLY A 96 11.06 -2.94 7.74
CA GLY A 96 10.69 -1.54 7.92
C GLY A 96 11.03 -0.67 6.73
N THR A 97 11.49 -1.25 5.62
CA THR A 97 11.93 -0.48 4.46
C THR A 97 10.75 -0.20 3.53
N PRO A 98 10.29 1.07 3.40
CA PRO A 98 9.25 1.44 2.45
C PRO A 98 9.69 1.21 1.00
N ASP A 99 8.73 1.13 0.09
CA ASP A 99 9.00 1.02 -1.34
C ASP A 99 9.48 2.37 -1.92
N ALA A 100 10.74 2.42 -2.35
CA ALA A 100 11.36 3.63 -2.86
C ALA A 100 10.69 4.19 -4.12
N ALA A 101 10.10 3.33 -4.97
CA ALA A 101 9.36 3.77 -6.15
C ALA A 101 8.08 4.52 -5.75
N THR A 102 7.32 3.96 -4.80
CA THR A 102 6.14 4.62 -4.22
C THR A 102 6.51 5.95 -3.58
N LEU A 103 7.59 6.01 -2.78
CA LEU A 103 8.04 7.26 -2.17
C LEU A 103 8.37 8.36 -3.20
N ARG A 104 9.03 8.00 -4.31
CA ARG A 104 9.36 8.96 -5.37
C ARG A 104 8.11 9.49 -6.06
N LEU A 105 7.13 8.62 -6.30
CA LEU A 105 5.88 9.02 -6.93
C LEU A 105 5.08 9.95 -6.01
N THR A 106 4.99 9.64 -4.71
CA THR A 106 4.25 10.49 -3.76
C THR A 106 4.96 11.81 -3.45
N CYS A 107 6.30 11.81 -3.41
CA CYS A 107 7.09 13.03 -3.20
C CYS A 107 7.07 13.96 -4.43
N ALA A 108 7.10 13.42 -5.64
CA ALA A 108 7.02 14.23 -6.87
C ALA A 108 5.66 14.92 -7.05
N THR A 109 4.56 14.37 -6.51
CA THR A 109 3.24 14.98 -6.61
C THR A 109 3.04 16.18 -5.65
N GLU A 110 3.84 16.28 -4.59
CA GLU A 110 3.82 17.44 -3.67
C GLU A 110 4.43 18.70 -4.31
N GLU A 111 5.36 18.57 -5.27
CA GLU A 111 6.01 19.73 -5.91
C GLU A 111 5.21 20.37 -7.06
N MET A 112 4.14 19.73 -7.56
CA MET A 112 3.33 20.28 -8.67
C MET A 112 2.08 21.07 -8.24
N HIS A 113 1.85 21.23 -6.93
CA HIS A 113 0.68 21.96 -6.40
C HIS A 113 1.05 23.27 -5.66
N SER A 114 2.24 23.83 -5.88
CA SER A 114 2.59 25.21 -5.47
C SER A 114 2.53 26.21 -6.62
#